data_AF-A0A927PF21-F1
#
_entry.id   AF-A0A927PF21-F1
#
_cell.length_a   1.000
_cell.length_b   1.000
_cell.length_c   1.000
_cell.angle_alpha   90.00
_cell.angle_beta   90.00
_cell.angle_gamma   90.00
#
_symmetry.space_group_name_H-M   'P 1'
#
loop_
_entity.id
_entity.type
_entity.pdbx_description
1 polymer ?
#
loop_
_entity_poly.entity_id
_entity_poly.type
_entity_poly.pdbx_seq_one_letter_code
_entity_poly.pdbx_strand_id
1 'polypeptide(L)'
;MFDGSVPFETPKPCRLIERTLRVVGSENMVVLDSFSGSGTTAHSVLSLNSMDGGHRRFILIEMEHYADTITAERVKRVIDGYGEGKSAVPGIPGDFSFYELGEPLFIGANLNEDVEIDKIREYVFFT
;
A
#
# COMPACT_ATOMS: atom_id res chain seq x y z
N MET A 1 8.17 -1.29 19.32
CA MET A 1 6.90 -1.97 19.69
C MET A 1 5.85 -0.90 19.84
N PHE A 2 4.68 -1.05 19.21
CA PHE A 2 3.57 -0.11 19.36
C PHE A 2 3.11 -0.10 20.84
N ASP A 3 2.71 1.07 21.34
CA ASP A 3 2.55 1.44 22.75
C ASP A 3 1.40 0.79 23.54
N GLY A 4 0.96 -0.41 23.14
CA GLY A 4 -0.17 -1.09 23.78
C GLY A 4 -1.55 -0.66 23.27
N SER A 5 -1.63 0.33 22.37
CA SER A 5 -2.80 0.48 21.50
C SER A 5 -2.69 -0.51 20.33
N VAL A 6 -3.76 -1.25 20.04
CA VAL A 6 -3.84 -2.03 18.80
C VAL A 6 -4.17 -1.03 17.69
N PRO A 7 -3.27 -0.72 16.74
CA PRO A 7 -3.51 0.36 15.79
C PRO A 7 -4.67 0.06 14.84
N PHE A 8 -5.08 -1.20 14.74
CA PHE A 8 -6.28 -1.63 14.03
C PHE A 8 -7.05 -2.64 14.86
N GLU A 9 -8.32 -2.34 15.18
CA GLU A 9 -9.18 -3.24 15.95
C GLU A 9 -9.56 -4.50 15.17
N THR A 10 -9.71 -4.40 13.85
CA THR A 10 -10.16 -5.51 12.99
C THR A 10 -9.41 -5.58 11.65
N PRO A 11 -8.08 -5.82 11.67
CA PRO A 11 -7.33 -5.96 10.43
C PRO A 11 -7.86 -7.15 9.61
N LYS A 12 -7.96 -6.97 8.29
CA LYS A 12 -8.34 -8.06 7.38
C LYS A 12 -7.39 -9.25 7.60
N PRO A 13 -7.87 -10.51 7.70
CA PRO A 13 -6.97 -11.66 7.82
C PRO A 13 -6.21 -11.92 6.51
N CYS A 14 -4.87 -12.03 6.55
CA CYS A 14 -4.05 -12.32 5.35
C CYS A 14 -4.55 -13.55 4.58
N ARG A 15 -4.91 -14.62 5.28
CA ARG A 15 -5.40 -15.87 4.68
C ARG A 15 -6.67 -15.69 3.85
N LEU A 16 -7.53 -14.73 4.23
CA LEU A 16 -8.74 -14.44 3.47
C LEU A 16 -8.37 -13.83 2.12
N ILE A 17 -7.48 -12.84 2.11
CA ILE A 17 -7.02 -12.20 0.88
C ILE A 17 -6.26 -13.22 0.01
N GLU A 18 -5.34 -14.00 0.58
CA GLU A 18 -4.61 -15.03 -0.17
C GLU A 18 -5.55 -16.04 -0.83
N ARG A 19 -6.61 -16.46 -0.12
CA ARG A 19 -7.63 -17.35 -0.70
C ARG A 19 -8.35 -16.70 -1.86
N THR A 20 -8.75 -15.43 -1.74
CA THR A 20 -9.39 -14.68 -2.83
C THR A 20 -8.47 -14.61 -4.06
N LEU A 21 -7.19 -14.27 -3.87
CA LEU A 21 -6.23 -14.17 -4.97
C LEU A 21 -5.98 -15.52 -5.66
N ARG A 22 -5.94 -16.62 -4.90
CA ARG A 22 -5.86 -17.97 -5.45
C ARG A 22 -7.10 -18.37 -6.26
N VAL A 23 -8.29 -17.95 -5.83
CA VAL A 23 -9.54 -18.22 -6.58
C VAL A 23 -9.56 -17.46 -7.90
N VAL A 24 -9.06 -16.22 -7.93
CA VAL A 24 -8.88 -15.47 -9.18
C VAL A 24 -7.89 -16.17 -10.11
N GLY A 25 -6.84 -16.79 -9.56
CA GLY A 25 -5.98 -17.73 -10.28
C GLY A 25 -4.95 -17.09 -11.21
N SER A 26 -4.87 -15.75 -11.27
CA SER A 26 -3.84 -15.06 -12.06
C SER A 26 -2.58 -14.84 -11.23
N GLU A 27 -1.44 -15.24 -11.78
CA GLU A 27 -0.10 -14.97 -11.25
C GLU A 27 0.45 -13.61 -11.69
N ASN A 28 -0.22 -12.93 -12.63
CA ASN A 28 0.18 -11.62 -13.12
C ASN A 28 -1.04 -10.70 -13.17
N MET A 29 -1.34 -10.06 -12.03
CA MET A 29 -2.47 -9.15 -11.89
C MET A 29 -2.09 -7.95 -11.02
N VAL A 30 -2.89 -6.89 -11.12
CA VAL A 30 -2.81 -5.72 -10.23
C VAL A 30 -3.99 -5.81 -9.26
N VAL A 31 -3.69 -5.79 -7.96
CA VAL A 31 -4.67 -5.79 -6.88
C VAL A 31 -4.84 -4.38 -6.35
N LEU A 32 -6.02 -3.79 -6.52
CA LEU A 32 -6.35 -2.49 -5.94
C LEU A 32 -7.12 -2.68 -4.64
N ASP A 33 -6.62 -2.10 -3.55
CA ASP A 33 -7.34 -2.01 -2.27
C ASP A 33 -7.53 -0.53 -1.91
N SER A 34 -8.74 -0.03 -2.14
CA SER A 34 -9.09 1.37 -1.86
C SER A 34 -9.27 1.68 -0.36
N PHE A 35 -9.20 0.66 0.50
CA PHE A 35 -9.38 0.76 1.95
C PHE A 35 -8.29 -0.04 2.65
N SER A 36 -7.03 0.32 2.39
CA SER A 36 -5.86 -0.46 2.76
C SER A 36 -5.82 -0.80 4.25
N GLY A 37 -6.16 0.17 5.12
CA GLY A 37 -6.05 0.05 6.56
C GLY A 37 -4.63 -0.35 6.94
N SER A 38 -4.50 -1.47 7.66
CA SER A 38 -3.18 -2.01 8.01
C SER A 38 -2.31 -2.41 6.83
N GLY A 39 -2.83 -2.49 5.60
CA GLY A 39 -2.09 -2.88 4.41
C GLY A 39 -2.03 -4.39 4.20
N THR A 40 -2.91 -5.18 4.84
CA THR A 40 -2.97 -6.66 4.73
C THR A 40 -2.81 -7.14 3.30
N THR A 41 -3.46 -6.46 2.35
CA THR A 41 -3.44 -6.82 0.93
C THR A 41 -2.03 -6.89 0.33
N ALA A 42 -1.16 -5.91 0.59
CA ALA A 42 0.23 -5.96 0.11
C ALA A 42 1.00 -7.15 0.69
N HIS A 43 0.84 -7.44 1.98
CA HIS A 43 1.48 -8.61 2.59
C HIS A 43 1.01 -9.90 1.92
N SER A 44 -0.30 -10.09 1.74
CA SER A 44 -0.82 -11.27 1.04
C SER A 44 -0.32 -11.41 -0.39
N VAL A 45 -0.16 -10.30 -1.12
CA VAL A 45 0.39 -10.30 -2.48
C VAL A 45 1.87 -10.72 -2.48
N LEU A 46 2.69 -10.10 -1.63
CA LEU A 46 4.12 -10.42 -1.51
C LEU A 46 4.33 -11.87 -1.07
N SER A 47 3.57 -12.33 -0.07
CA SER A 47 3.55 -13.70 0.42
C SER A 47 3.27 -14.69 -0.72
N LEU A 48 2.19 -14.47 -1.50
CA LEU A 48 1.87 -15.37 -2.61
C LEU A 48 2.94 -15.38 -3.68
N ASN A 49 3.44 -14.21 -4.12
CA ASN A 49 4.52 -14.15 -5.10
C ASN A 49 5.77 -14.90 -4.62
N SER A 50 6.12 -14.80 -3.34
CA SER A 50 7.24 -15.56 -2.76
C SER A 50 6.97 -17.07 -2.68
N MET A 51 5.72 -17.49 -2.57
CA MET A 51 5.34 -18.90 -2.47
C MET A 51 5.22 -19.60 -3.83
N ASP A 52 4.68 -18.91 -4.84
CA ASP A 52 4.36 -19.50 -6.14
C ASP A 52 5.17 -18.92 -7.31
N GLY A 53 6.06 -17.95 -7.05
CA GLY A 53 6.88 -17.33 -8.09
C GLY A 53 6.11 -16.33 -8.96
N GLY A 54 4.88 -15.96 -8.58
CA GLY A 54 4.06 -15.01 -9.32
C GLY A 54 4.62 -13.58 -9.34
N HIS A 55 4.02 -12.76 -10.20
CA HIS A 55 4.36 -11.37 -10.45
C HIS A 55 3.17 -10.44 -10.22
N ARG A 56 2.41 -10.69 -9.15
CA ARG A 56 1.27 -9.85 -8.79
C ARG A 56 1.76 -8.52 -8.21
N ARG A 57 1.07 -7.44 -8.56
CA ARG A 57 1.34 -6.08 -8.08
C ARG A 57 0.16 -5.61 -7.25
N PHE A 58 0.37 -4.60 -6.41
CA PHE A 58 -0.69 -4.00 -5.62
C PHE A 58 -0.68 -2.47 -5.75
N ILE A 59 -1.86 -1.88 -5.56
CA ILE A 59 -2.07 -0.45 -5.34
C ILE A 59 -2.90 -0.35 -4.07
N LEU A 60 -2.37 0.36 -3.08
CA LEU A 60 -3.05 0.62 -1.82
C LEU A 60 -3.44 2.08 -1.76
N ILE A 61 -4.67 2.35 -1.37
CA ILE A 61 -5.13 3.70 -1.04
C ILE A 61 -5.50 3.71 0.43
N GLU A 62 -4.97 4.71 1.13
CA GLU A 62 -5.28 5.01 2.52
C GLU A 62 -5.45 6.52 2.65
N MET A 63 -6.55 6.96 3.27
CA MET A 63 -6.92 8.37 3.41
C MET A 63 -6.69 8.91 4.82
N GLU A 64 -6.45 8.02 5.78
CA GLU A 64 -6.21 8.40 7.16
C GLU A 64 -4.78 8.92 7.37
N HIS A 65 -4.61 9.75 8.40
CA HIS A 65 -3.33 10.39 8.74
C HIS A 65 -2.20 9.41 9.14
N TYR A 66 -2.49 8.12 9.20
CA TYR A 66 -1.55 7.06 9.57
C TYR A 66 -1.04 6.24 8.37
N ALA A 67 -1.34 6.67 7.14
CA ALA A 67 -0.93 5.96 5.92
C ALA A 67 0.59 5.73 5.84
N ASP A 68 1.39 6.72 6.23
CA ASP A 68 2.86 6.65 6.23
C ASP A 68 3.41 5.88 7.45
N THR A 69 2.93 6.22 8.64
CA THR A 69 3.46 5.76 9.93
C THR A 69 3.03 4.35 10.30
N ILE A 70 1.90 3.88 9.77
CA ILE A 70 1.37 2.55 10.08
C ILE A 70 1.24 1.70 8.84
N THR A 71 0.53 2.14 7.80
CA THR A 71 0.27 1.31 6.62
C THR A 71 1.54 1.04 5.84
N ALA A 72 2.26 2.10 5.43
CA ALA A 72 3.51 1.99 4.69
C ALA A 72 4.62 1.35 5.54
N GLU A 73 4.75 1.74 6.81
CA GLU A 73 5.70 1.13 7.74
C GLU A 73 5.47 -0.38 7.92
N ARG A 74 4.21 -0.84 7.96
CA ARG A 74 3.93 -2.28 8.01
C ARG A 74 4.38 -2.99 6.74
N VAL A 75 4.10 -2.43 5.56
CA VAL A 75 4.54 -3.00 4.28
C VAL A 75 6.06 -3.07 4.21
N LYS A 76 6.75 -2.00 4.65
CA LYS A 76 8.21 -1.96 4.77
C LYS A 76 8.76 -3.07 5.65
N ARG A 77 8.18 -3.28 6.85
CA ARG A 77 8.59 -4.38 7.74
C ARG A 77 8.34 -5.76 7.15
N VAL A 78 7.29 -5.93 6.34
CA VAL A 78 7.04 -7.19 5.63
C VAL A 78 8.15 -7.46 4.61
N ILE A 79 8.64 -6.41 3.94
CA ILE A 79 9.71 -6.51 2.94
C ILE A 79 11.07 -6.73 3.60
N ASP A 80 11.41 -5.91 4.60
CA ASP A 80 12.73 -5.90 5.24
C ASP A 80 12.90 -7.03 6.28
N GLY A 81 11.78 -7.55 6.79
CA GLY A 81 11.76 -8.39 7.99
C GLY A 81 11.75 -7.55 9.27
N TYR A 82 11.53 -8.21 10.40
CA TYR A 82 11.44 -7.55 11.70
C TYR A 82 11.73 -8.50 12.86
N GLY A 83 11.98 -7.94 14.05
CA GLY A 83 12.28 -8.70 15.26
C GLY A 83 13.76 -9.11 15.37
N GLU A 84 14.13 -9.65 16.52
CA GLU A 84 15.52 -10.01 16.83
C GLU A 84 15.57 -11.38 17.53
N GLY A 85 16.69 -12.09 17.37
CA GLY A 85 16.91 -13.37 18.02
C GLY A 85 15.83 -14.40 17.68
N LYS A 86 15.12 -14.90 18.69
CA LYS A 86 14.09 -15.95 18.52
C LYS A 86 12.78 -15.45 17.91
N SER A 87 12.55 -14.14 17.86
CA SER A 87 11.35 -13.53 17.27
C SER A 87 11.63 -12.91 15.90
N ALA A 88 12.82 -13.12 15.34
CA ALA A 88 13.16 -12.64 14.02
C ALA A 88 12.27 -13.30 12.95
N VAL A 89 11.65 -12.45 12.15
CA VAL A 89 10.85 -12.83 10.98
C VAL A 89 11.60 -12.33 9.74
N PRO A 90 11.99 -13.23 8.81
CA PRO A 90 12.67 -12.82 7.59
C PRO A 90 11.74 -11.98 6.70
N GLY A 91 12.33 -11.04 5.97
CA GLY A 91 11.62 -10.24 4.98
C GLY A 91 11.17 -11.04 3.76
N ILE A 92 10.13 -10.54 3.10
CA ILE A 92 9.59 -11.10 1.85
C ILE A 92 10.04 -10.21 0.69
N PRO A 93 10.74 -10.74 -0.33
CA PRO A 93 11.22 -9.93 -1.45
C PRO A 93 10.11 -9.11 -2.12
N GLY A 94 10.38 -7.83 -2.32
CA GLY A 94 9.48 -6.90 -2.99
C GLY A 94 9.87 -5.46 -2.72
N ASP A 95 9.17 -4.53 -3.35
CA ASP A 95 9.31 -3.10 -3.16
C ASP A 95 7.95 -2.41 -3.29
N PHE A 96 7.91 -1.15 -2.88
CA PHE A 96 6.79 -0.28 -3.16
C PHE A 96 7.27 1.17 -3.19
N SER A 97 6.49 2.01 -3.87
CA SER A 97 6.63 3.45 -3.81
C SER A 97 5.45 4.03 -3.05
N PHE A 98 5.70 5.03 -2.23
CA PHE A 98 4.68 5.76 -1.49
C PHE A 98 4.50 7.14 -2.14
N TYR A 99 3.24 7.53 -2.32
CA TYR A 99 2.87 8.83 -2.90
C TYR A 99 1.76 9.43 -2.05
N GLU A 100 1.84 10.73 -1.85
CA GLU A 100 0.77 11.51 -1.24
C GLU A 100 0.04 12.28 -2.33
N LEU A 101 -1.29 12.37 -2.20
CA LEU A 101 -2.07 13.26 -3.05
C LEU A 101 -1.80 14.70 -2.61
N GLY A 102 -1.30 15.50 -3.55
CA GLY A 102 -1.22 16.94 -3.36
C GLY A 102 -2.58 17.61 -3.50
N GLU A 103 -2.57 18.94 -3.39
CA GLU A 103 -3.76 19.76 -3.57
C GLU A 103 -4.47 19.49 -4.91
N PRO A 104 -5.82 19.50 -4.94
CA PRO A 104 -6.58 19.28 -6.16
C PRO A 104 -6.25 20.38 -7.17
N LEU A 105 -6.10 20.01 -8.44
CA LEU A 105 -5.71 20.96 -9.49
C LEU A 105 -6.78 22.03 -9.76
N PHE A 106 -8.05 21.71 -9.54
CA PHE A 106 -9.19 22.59 -9.79
C PHE A 106 -10.02 22.77 -8.53
N ILE A 107 -10.45 24.02 -8.30
CA ILE A 107 -11.49 24.37 -7.32
C ILE A 107 -12.67 24.94 -8.12
N GLY A 108 -13.69 24.11 -8.33
CA GLY A 108 -14.81 24.43 -9.21
C GLY A 108 -14.37 24.53 -10.67
N ALA A 109 -14.55 25.71 -11.29
CA ALA A 109 -14.14 25.97 -12.66
C ALA A 109 -12.76 26.65 -12.78
N ASN A 110 -12.11 26.95 -11.65
CA ASN A 110 -10.84 27.68 -11.60
C ASN A 110 -9.68 26.74 -11.22
N LEU A 111 -8.47 27.11 -11.64
CA LEU A 111 -7.24 26.47 -11.16
C LEU A 111 -7.04 26.76 -9.68
N ASN A 112 -6.51 25.78 -8.96
CA ASN A 112 -6.14 25.94 -7.57
C ASN A 112 -4.83 26.73 -7.46
N GLU A 113 -4.88 27.91 -6.85
CA GLU A 113 -3.71 28.79 -6.65
C GLU A 113 -2.69 28.23 -5.65
N ASP A 114 -3.10 27.26 -4.82
CA ASP A 114 -2.20 26.55 -3.89
C ASP A 114 -1.34 25.49 -4.61
N VAL A 115 -1.63 25.20 -5.88
CA VAL A 115 -0.82 24.28 -6.70
C VAL A 115 0.28 25.06 -7.42
N GLU A 116 1.52 24.58 -7.29
CA GLU A 116 2.67 25.18 -7.98
C GLU A 116 2.48 25.24 -9.50
N ILE A 117 2.87 26.37 -10.10
CA ILE A 117 2.73 26.66 -11.54
C ILE A 117 3.30 25.53 -12.41
N ASP A 118 4.42 24.92 -12.02
CA ASP A 118 5.05 23.86 -12.80
C ASP A 118 4.17 22.60 -12.85
N LYS A 119 3.51 22.23 -11.75
CA LYS A 119 2.54 21.12 -11.71
C LYS A 119 1.29 21.43 -12.53
N ILE A 120 0.83 22.69 -12.52
CA ILE A 120 -0.28 23.13 -13.38
C ILE A 120 0.10 22.97 -14.86
N ARG A 121 1.31 23.35 -15.23
CA ARG A 121 1.81 23.28 -16.62
C ARG A 121 1.95 21.85 -17.13
N GLU A 122 2.38 20.90 -16.29
CA GLU A 122 2.43 19.48 -16.65
C GLU A 122 1.05 18.95 -17.07
N TYR A 123 -0.01 19.39 -16.41
CA TYR A 123 -1.38 18.99 -16.75
C TYR A 123 -1.87 19.62 -18.07
N VAL A 124 -1.61 20.92 -18.28
CA VAL A 124 -2.06 21.65 -19.48
C VAL A 124 -1.36 21.19 -20.75
N PHE A 125 -0.13 20.66 -20.67
CA PHE A 125 0.61 20.16 -21.84
C PHE A 125 0.05 18.84 -22.42
N PHE A 126 -0.82 18.13 -21.67
CA PHE A 126 -1.35 16.82 -22.05
C PHE A 126 -2.73 16.85 -22.76
N THR A 127 -3.25 18.02 -23.11
CA THR A 127 -4.45 18.20 -23.96
C THR A 127 -4.10 18.82 -25.30
#